data_AF-A0A2M9PD06-F1
#
_entry.id   AF-A0A2M9PD06-F1
#
_cell.length_a   1.000
_cell.length_b   1.000
_cell.length_c   1.000
_cell.angle_alpha   90.00
_cell.angle_beta   90.00
_cell.angle_gamma   90.00
#
_symmetry.space_group_name_H-M   'P 1'
#
loop_
_entity.id
_entity.type
_entity.pdbx_description
1 polymer ?
#
loop_
_entity_poly.entity_id
_entity_poly.type
_entity_poly.pdbx_seq_one_letter_code
_entity_poly.pdbx_strand_id
1 'polypeptide(L)'
;MEHSRGFENVVPPEPGVVAAGVYLEGRRVGDIPIDGAAAWAGKDGHVVWIGLLEPSHELLLRVQREFGLHDLAIEDAEHAHARPKVEQYGDALFIVARTAQLIDGRVAFGETHVFIGRGFIVSVRHGASTSYGRVRQHWESCPSVLAKGQDFILCARLA
;
A
#
# COMPACT_ATOMS: atom_id res chain seq x y z
N MET A 1 8.61 1.49 31.87
CA MET A 1 7.25 2.05 31.92
C MET A 1 7.31 3.41 31.23
N GLU A 2 6.21 3.82 30.62
CA GLU A 2 6.03 5.05 29.83
C GLU A 2 6.62 5.03 28.42
N HIS A 3 5.79 4.66 27.45
CA HIS A 3 5.36 5.55 26.36
C HIS A 3 4.11 4.96 25.70
N SER A 4 3.06 4.79 26.51
CA SER A 4 1.68 4.61 26.03
C SER A 4 0.98 5.95 26.16
N ARG A 5 1.24 6.88 25.23
CA ARG A 5 0.45 8.10 25.08
C ARG A 5 0.16 8.34 23.60
N GLY A 6 -1.10 8.04 23.24
CA GLY A 6 -1.90 8.70 22.21
C GLY A 6 -1.33 8.78 20.80
N PHE A 7 -1.70 7.83 19.95
CA PHE A 7 -1.73 8.03 18.50
C PHE A 7 -3.15 7.82 17.98
N GLU A 8 -4.13 8.54 18.55
CA GLU A 8 -5.39 8.81 17.85
C GLU A 8 -5.21 10.11 17.06
N ASN A 9 -4.29 10.12 16.09
CA ASN A 9 -4.40 11.07 15.00
C ASN A 9 -5.45 10.51 14.05
N VAL A 10 -6.71 10.91 14.28
CA VAL A 10 -7.78 10.65 13.33
C VAL A 10 -7.47 11.49 12.09
N VAL A 11 -6.79 10.88 11.13
CA VAL A 11 -6.53 11.49 9.82
C VAL A 11 -7.90 11.67 9.15
N PRO A 12 -8.27 12.88 8.72
CA PRO A 12 -9.55 13.10 8.07
C PRO A 12 -9.65 12.22 6.83
N PRO A 13 -10.84 11.64 6.54
CA PRO A 13 -11.01 10.78 5.39
C PRO A 13 -10.80 11.58 4.11
N GLU A 14 -9.74 11.23 3.38
CA GLU A 14 -9.42 11.81 2.09
C GLU A 14 -9.96 10.89 0.97
N PRO A 15 -10.68 11.43 -0.04
CA PRO A 15 -11.14 10.64 -1.17
C PRO A 15 -10.01 9.83 -1.81
N GLY A 16 -10.25 8.55 -2.02
CA GLY A 16 -9.27 7.63 -2.60
C GLY A 16 -8.26 7.04 -1.62
N VAL A 17 -8.15 7.54 -0.38
CA VAL A 17 -7.35 6.90 0.69
C VAL A 17 -8.26 5.98 1.49
N VAL A 18 -8.04 4.66 1.38
CA VAL A 18 -8.80 3.66 2.15
C VAL A 18 -8.18 3.45 3.52
N ALA A 19 -6.85 3.43 3.61
CA ALA A 19 -6.15 3.38 4.88
C ALA A 19 -4.65 3.65 4.73
N ALA A 20 -4.12 4.54 5.57
CA ALA A 20 -2.70 4.88 5.65
C ALA A 20 -2.23 4.70 7.09
N GLY A 21 -1.26 3.82 7.32
CA GLY A 21 -0.77 3.54 8.67
C GLY A 21 0.69 3.17 8.72
N VAL A 22 1.27 3.37 9.89
CA VAL A 22 2.63 2.98 10.23
C VAL A 22 2.62 1.75 11.13
N TYR A 23 3.56 0.85 10.88
CA TYR A 23 3.76 -0.39 11.60
C TYR A 23 5.19 -0.40 12.15
N LEU A 24 5.37 -0.87 13.37
CA LEU A 24 6.66 -1.11 13.99
C LEU A 24 6.72 -2.58 14.39
N GLU A 25 7.73 -3.31 13.90
CA GLU A 25 7.86 -4.76 14.15
C GLU A 25 6.56 -5.51 13.83
N GLY A 26 5.92 -5.12 12.71
CA GLY A 26 4.66 -5.68 12.22
C GLY A 26 3.38 -5.33 12.98
N ARG A 27 3.46 -4.50 14.04
CA ARG A 27 2.28 -4.01 14.76
C ARG A 27 1.95 -2.60 14.34
N ARG A 28 0.67 -2.34 14.07
CA ARG A 28 0.18 -1.01 13.76
C ARG A 28 0.37 -0.08 14.96
N VAL A 29 1.06 1.04 14.76
CA VAL A 29 1.32 2.03 15.82
C VAL A 29 0.59 3.35 15.61
N GLY A 30 0.03 3.59 14.43
CA GLY A 30 -0.82 4.76 14.19
C GLY A 30 -1.30 4.90 12.75
N ASP A 31 -2.32 5.74 12.58
CA ASP A 31 -2.72 6.33 11.30
C ASP A 31 -1.82 7.52 10.97
N ILE A 32 -1.52 7.71 9.69
CA ILE A 32 -0.70 8.83 9.21
C ILE A 32 -1.31 9.47 7.96
N PRO A 33 -1.17 10.79 7.77
CA PRO A 33 -1.45 11.41 6.48
C PRO A 33 -0.45 10.92 5.42
N ILE A 34 -0.77 11.15 4.15
CA ILE A 34 0.15 10.88 3.04
C ILE A 34 1.37 11.79 3.14
N ASP A 35 1.15 13.09 3.33
CA ASP A 35 2.27 14.05 3.45
C ASP A 35 3.04 13.79 4.75
N GLY A 36 4.37 13.66 4.64
CA GLY A 36 5.26 13.28 5.74
C GLY A 36 5.28 11.79 6.05
N ALA A 37 4.60 10.93 5.28
CA ALA A 37 4.65 9.50 5.46
C ALA A 37 6.07 8.93 5.28
N ALA A 38 6.86 9.50 4.37
CA ALA A 38 8.23 9.05 4.11
C ALA A 38 9.16 9.13 5.33
N ALA A 39 8.91 10.10 6.22
CA ALA A 39 9.67 10.26 7.46
C ALA A 39 9.54 9.05 8.40
N TRP A 40 8.45 8.28 8.29
CA TRP A 40 8.27 7.03 9.03
C TRP A 40 8.96 5.86 8.36
N ALA A 41 8.91 5.77 7.03
CA ALA A 41 9.59 4.72 6.26
C ALA A 41 11.11 4.73 6.45
N GLY A 42 11.70 5.90 6.73
CA GLY A 42 13.13 6.05 7.01
C GLY A 42 13.58 5.60 8.41
N LYS A 43 12.66 5.24 9.33
CA LYS A 43 13.00 4.81 10.69
C LYS A 43 13.19 3.30 10.74
N ASP A 44 14.21 2.85 11.47
CA ASP A 44 14.46 1.41 11.63
C ASP A 44 13.27 0.69 12.26
N GLY A 45 12.97 -0.51 11.74
CA GLY A 45 11.85 -1.36 12.17
C GLY A 45 10.46 -0.86 11.75
N HIS A 46 10.37 0.32 11.12
CA HIS A 46 9.10 0.88 10.67
C HIS A 46 8.77 0.49 9.24
N VAL A 47 7.48 0.26 8.99
CA VAL A 47 6.91 0.08 7.65
C VAL A 47 5.67 0.96 7.52
N VAL A 48 5.60 1.75 6.46
CA VAL A 48 4.40 2.49 6.08
C VAL A 48 3.59 1.65 5.10
N TRP A 49 2.28 1.52 5.32
CA TRP A 49 1.38 0.92 4.35
C TRP A 49 0.20 1.85 4.05
N ILE A 50 0.16 2.32 2.81
CA ILE A 50 -0.92 3.12 2.25
C ILE A 50 -1.74 2.27 1.28
N GLY A 51 -3.06 2.27 1.45
CA GLY A 51 -4.02 1.64 0.56
C GLY A 51 -4.90 2.69 -0.09
N LEU A 52 -4.88 2.72 -1.42
CA LEU A 52 -5.65 3.63 -2.26
C LEU A 52 -6.70 2.87 -3.07
N LEU A 53 -7.83 3.52 -3.34
CA LEU A 53 -8.90 3.02 -4.20
C LEU A 53 -9.29 4.13 -5.17
N GLU A 54 -9.15 3.86 -6.46
CA GLU A 54 -9.45 4.81 -7.54
C GLU A 54 -8.92 6.23 -7.21
N PRO A 55 -7.62 6.37 -6.84
CA PRO A 55 -7.07 7.65 -6.40
C PRO A 55 -7.07 8.66 -7.56
N SER A 56 -7.17 9.94 -7.20
CA SER A 56 -6.95 11.01 -8.17
C SER A 56 -5.47 11.09 -8.57
N HIS A 57 -5.22 11.69 -9.74
CA HIS A 57 -3.86 11.98 -10.19
C HIS A 57 -3.07 12.81 -9.16
N GLU A 58 -3.70 13.82 -8.56
CA GLU A 58 -3.08 14.65 -7.52
C GLU A 58 -2.63 13.84 -6.30
N LEU A 59 -3.45 12.86 -5.87
CA LEU A 59 -3.11 11.97 -4.77
C LEU A 59 -1.93 11.06 -5.14
N LEU A 60 -1.89 10.54 -6.36
CA LEU A 60 -0.75 9.77 -6.87
C LEU A 60 0.54 10.60 -6.89
N LEU A 61 0.47 11.87 -7.31
CA LEU A 61 1.62 12.79 -7.28
C LEU A 61 2.10 13.10 -5.85
N ARG A 62 1.22 13.13 -4.85
CA ARG A 62 1.61 13.26 -3.44
C ARG A 62 2.40 12.03 -2.99
N VAL A 63 1.89 10.83 -3.27
CA VAL A 63 2.60 9.58 -3.00
C VAL A 63 3.94 9.53 -3.72
N GLN A 64 3.98 9.98 -4.97
CA GLN A 64 5.21 10.06 -5.75
C GLN A 64 6.28 10.88 -5.04
N ARG A 65 5.93 12.10 -4.59
CA ARG A 65 6.85 13.01 -3.91
C ARG A 65 7.34 12.47 -2.58
N GLU A 66 6.47 11.80 -1.83
CA GLU A 66 6.82 11.21 -0.54
C GLU A 66 7.83 10.06 -0.70
N PHE A 67 7.58 9.13 -1.61
CA PHE A 67 8.40 7.92 -1.73
C PHE A 67 9.43 7.96 -2.87
N GLY A 68 9.55 9.10 -3.56
CA GLY A 68 10.48 9.27 -4.68
C GLY A 68 10.19 8.32 -5.85
N LEU A 69 8.91 8.06 -6.13
CA LEU A 69 8.53 7.13 -7.21
C LEU A 69 8.84 7.73 -8.59
N HIS A 70 9.28 6.88 -9.51
CA HIS A 70 9.60 7.29 -10.87
C HIS A 70 8.34 7.71 -11.64
N ASP A 71 8.44 8.73 -12.52
CA ASP A 71 7.30 9.28 -13.28
C ASP A 71 6.52 8.20 -14.04
N LEU A 72 7.22 7.34 -14.78
CA LEU A 72 6.63 6.20 -15.50
C LEU A 72 5.78 5.27 -14.60
N ALA A 73 6.16 5.11 -13.34
CA ALA A 73 5.45 4.24 -12.42
C ALA A 73 4.12 4.87 -11.96
N ILE A 74 4.06 6.21 -11.89
CA ILE A 74 2.81 6.96 -11.64
C ILE A 74 1.91 6.95 -12.88
N GLU A 75 2.48 7.15 -14.06
CA GLU A 75 1.73 7.04 -15.32
C GLU A 75 1.08 5.66 -15.46
N ASP A 76 1.81 4.59 -15.17
CA ASP A 76 1.26 3.23 -15.16
C ASP A 76 0.19 3.03 -14.08
N ALA A 77 0.34 3.67 -12.92
CA ALA A 77 -0.63 3.56 -11.84
C ALA A 77 -1.95 4.31 -12.12
N GLU A 78 -1.89 5.35 -12.95
CA GLU A 78 -3.04 6.10 -13.41
C GLU A 78 -3.83 5.34 -14.49
N HIS A 79 -3.14 4.61 -15.36
CA HIS A 79 -3.77 3.84 -16.43
C HIS A 79 -4.12 2.42 -15.99
N ALA A 80 -5.34 2.24 -15.49
CA ALA A 80 -5.91 0.90 -15.28
C ALA A 80 -5.98 0.12 -16.61
N HIS A 81 -5.86 -1.22 -16.54
CA HIS A 81 -5.88 -2.21 -17.64
C HIS A 81 -4.52 -2.60 -18.22
N ALA A 82 -3.43 -2.31 -17.52
CA ALA A 82 -2.12 -2.83 -17.90
C ALA A 82 -2.09 -4.38 -17.89
N ARG A 83 -1.16 -4.96 -18.65
CA ARG A 83 -0.87 -6.41 -18.52
C ARG A 83 -0.21 -6.63 -17.16
N PRO A 84 -0.53 -7.73 -16.45
CA PRO A 84 0.19 -8.08 -15.22
C PRO A 84 1.70 -8.10 -15.47
N LYS A 85 2.44 -7.40 -14.60
CA LYS A 85 3.88 -7.19 -14.75
C LYS A 85 4.54 -6.95 -13.39
N VAL A 86 5.86 -7.14 -13.36
CA VAL A 86 6.73 -6.77 -12.25
C VAL A 86 7.90 -6.02 -12.84
N GLU A 87 8.10 -4.78 -12.41
CA GLU A 87 9.14 -3.89 -12.90
C GLU A 87 9.85 -3.23 -11.73
N GLN A 88 11.13 -2.92 -11.90
CA GLN A 88 11.92 -2.19 -10.93
C GLN A 88 12.14 -0.77 -11.43
N TYR A 89 11.71 0.22 -10.65
CA TYR A 89 11.91 1.64 -10.89
C TYR A 89 12.78 2.23 -9.80
N GLY A 90 14.07 2.41 -10.10
CA GLY A 90 15.06 2.81 -9.10
C GLY A 90 15.11 1.80 -7.95
N ASP A 91 14.84 2.28 -6.74
CA ASP A 91 14.86 1.47 -5.51
C ASP A 91 13.50 0.88 -5.13
N ALA A 92 12.45 1.06 -5.96
CA ALA A 92 11.12 0.53 -5.74
C ALA A 92 10.74 -0.52 -6.78
N LEU A 93 10.04 -1.57 -6.35
CA LEU A 93 9.34 -2.51 -7.22
C LEU A 93 7.92 -2.02 -7.47
N PHE A 94 7.48 -2.15 -8.72
CA PHE A 94 6.12 -1.92 -9.16
C PHE A 94 5.52 -3.21 -9.71
N ILE A 95 4.37 -3.59 -9.18
CA ILE A 95 3.68 -4.84 -9.53
C ILE A 95 2.28 -4.49 -9.99
N VAL A 96 1.86 -5.03 -11.13
CA VAL A 96 0.48 -5.01 -11.62
C VAL A 96 -0.07 -6.42 -11.56
N ALA A 97 -1.21 -6.60 -10.91
CA ALA A 97 -1.95 -7.86 -10.87
C ALA A 97 -3.43 -7.63 -11.18
N ARG A 98 -4.05 -8.59 -11.86
CA ARG A 98 -5.50 -8.60 -12.08
C ARG A 98 -6.21 -9.29 -10.94
N THR A 99 -7.32 -8.71 -10.50
CA THR A 99 -8.22 -9.31 -9.53
C THR A 99 -9.48 -9.80 -10.23
N ALA A 100 -10.03 -10.91 -9.75
CA ALA A 100 -11.34 -11.40 -10.16
C ALA A 100 -12.15 -11.68 -8.91
N GLN A 101 -13.41 -11.25 -8.91
CA GLN A 101 -14.32 -11.45 -7.80
C GLN A 101 -15.67 -11.92 -8.32
N LEU A 102 -16.35 -12.77 -7.56
CA LEU A 102 -17.73 -13.13 -7.84
C LEU A 102 -18.66 -12.15 -7.11
N ILE A 103 -19.37 -11.31 -7.85
CA ILE A 103 -20.35 -10.35 -7.33
C ILE A 103 -21.70 -10.68 -7.96
N ASP A 104 -22.70 -10.99 -7.14
CA ASP A 104 -24.05 -11.37 -7.58
C ASP A 104 -24.08 -12.46 -8.66
N GLY A 105 -23.21 -13.47 -8.50
CA GLY A 105 -23.09 -14.60 -9.44
C GLY A 105 -22.41 -14.25 -10.77
N ARG A 106 -21.86 -13.04 -10.92
CA ARG A 106 -21.08 -12.60 -12.09
C ARG A 106 -19.63 -12.36 -11.71
N VAL A 107 -18.71 -12.73 -12.59
CA VAL A 107 -17.29 -12.42 -12.39
C VAL A 107 -17.06 -10.96 -12.75
N ALA A 108 -16.67 -10.17 -11.76
CA ALA A 108 -16.21 -8.81 -11.92
C ALA A 108 -14.68 -8.80 -11.84
N PHE A 109 -14.05 -8.11 -12.79
CA PHE A 109 -12.60 -7.96 -12.83
C PHE A 109 -12.18 -6.60 -12.29
N GLY A 110 -11.00 -6.56 -11.71
CA GLY A 110 -10.33 -5.33 -11.31
C GLY A 110 -8.83 -5.48 -11.46
N GLU A 111 -8.13 -4.47 -10.98
CA GLU A 111 -6.69 -4.39 -11.07
C GLU A 111 -6.13 -3.84 -9.76
N THR A 112 -4.98 -4.36 -9.37
CA THR A 112 -4.20 -3.76 -8.29
C THR A 112 -2.80 -3.48 -8.76
N HIS A 113 -2.32 -2.32 -8.34
CA HIS A 113 -0.94 -1.94 -8.47
C HIS A 113 -0.32 -1.87 -7.09
N VAL A 114 0.92 -2.33 -6.95
CA VAL A 114 1.63 -2.29 -5.68
C VAL A 114 3.02 -1.74 -5.90
N PHE A 115 3.32 -0.65 -5.19
CA PHE A 115 4.67 -0.15 -5.01
C PHE A 115 5.25 -0.71 -3.73
N ILE A 116 6.46 -1.25 -3.80
CA ILE A 116 7.20 -1.75 -2.65
C ILE A 116 8.59 -1.16 -2.70
N GLY A 117 8.99 -0.49 -1.62
CA GLY A 117 10.36 0.00 -1.47
C GLY A 117 10.80 -0.08 -0.01
N ARG A 118 11.95 0.52 0.29
CA ARG A 118 12.52 0.47 1.63
C ARG A 118 11.59 1.16 2.63
N GLY A 119 11.01 0.37 3.53
CA GLY A 119 10.17 0.87 4.62
C GLY A 119 8.76 1.29 4.20
N PHE A 120 8.31 0.99 2.97
CA PHE A 120 6.96 1.33 2.55
C PHE A 120 6.32 0.34 1.58
N ILE A 121 4.99 0.32 1.60
CA ILE A 121 4.10 -0.37 0.67
C ILE A 121 2.98 0.59 0.29
N VAL A 122 2.73 0.78 -1.00
CA VAL A 122 1.55 1.49 -1.49
C VAL A 122 0.77 0.58 -2.41
N SER A 123 -0.48 0.28 -2.07
CA SER A 123 -1.37 -0.50 -2.93
C SER A 123 -2.44 0.41 -3.54
N VAL A 124 -2.54 0.43 -4.85
CA VAL A 124 -3.59 1.11 -5.62
C VAL A 124 -4.57 0.06 -6.14
N ARG A 125 -5.86 0.33 -6.06
CA ARG A 125 -6.92 -0.56 -6.54
C ARG A 125 -7.80 0.18 -7.53
N HIS A 126 -8.11 -0.49 -8.63
CA HIS A 126 -9.01 -0.01 -9.68
C HIS A 126 -10.12 -1.03 -9.91
N GLY A 127 -11.37 -0.59 -9.95
CA GLY A 127 -12.53 -1.46 -10.19
C GLY A 127 -12.74 -2.57 -9.13
N ALA A 128 -13.36 -3.66 -9.56
CA ALA A 128 -13.80 -4.75 -8.67
C ALA A 128 -12.61 -5.53 -8.10
N SER A 129 -12.29 -5.28 -6.84
CA SER A 129 -11.15 -5.85 -6.13
C SER A 129 -11.50 -6.13 -4.68
N THR A 130 -10.88 -7.13 -4.07
CA THR A 130 -11.14 -7.45 -2.66
C THR A 130 -10.42 -6.44 -1.79
N SER A 131 -11.06 -6.01 -0.69
CA SER A 131 -10.36 -5.21 0.31
C SER A 131 -9.13 -5.95 0.81
N TYR A 132 -7.98 -5.27 0.82
CA TYR A 132 -6.77 -5.78 1.47
C TYR A 132 -6.88 -5.83 2.99
N GLY A 133 -8.02 -5.47 3.59
CA GLY A 133 -8.22 -5.53 5.03
C GLY A 133 -7.86 -6.88 5.66
N ARG A 134 -8.25 -8.00 5.03
CA ARG A 134 -7.88 -9.34 5.52
C ARG A 134 -6.40 -9.68 5.33
N VAL A 135 -5.79 -9.22 4.23
CA VAL A 135 -4.36 -9.42 3.97
C VAL A 135 -3.55 -8.61 4.98
N ARG A 136 -3.94 -7.35 5.21
CA ARG A 136 -3.36 -6.46 6.21
C ARG A 136 -3.49 -7.03 7.62
N GLN A 137 -4.69 -7.48 8.03
CA GLN A 137 -4.90 -8.17 9.32
C GLN A 137 -4.08 -9.46 9.45
N HIS A 138 -3.94 -10.23 8.37
CA HIS A 138 -3.11 -11.42 8.36
C HIS A 138 -1.62 -11.07 8.58
N TRP A 139 -1.13 -9.99 7.96
CA TRP A 139 0.25 -9.54 8.16
C TRP A 139 0.48 -8.85 9.51
N GLU A 140 -0.51 -8.12 10.04
CA GLU A 140 -0.54 -7.63 11.41
C GLU A 140 -0.41 -8.78 12.44
N SER A 141 -0.85 -9.99 12.08
CA SER A 141 -0.71 -11.20 12.90
C SER A 141 0.62 -11.96 12.71
N CYS A 142 1.46 -11.56 11.74
CA CYS A 142 2.72 -12.23 11.36
C CYS A 142 3.92 -11.24 11.33
N PRO A 143 4.30 -10.65 12.48
CA PRO A 143 5.30 -9.58 12.55
C PRO A 143 6.70 -9.97 12.05
N SER A 144 7.08 -11.24 12.16
CA SER A 144 8.36 -11.77 11.68
C SER A 144 8.50 -11.80 10.15
N VAL A 145 7.41 -11.59 9.40
CA VAL A 145 7.45 -11.52 7.92
C VAL A 145 7.50 -10.06 7.45
N LEU A 146 6.86 -9.13 8.15
CA LEU A 146 7.05 -7.69 7.96
C LEU A 146 8.48 -7.24 8.35
N ALA A 147 9.08 -7.89 9.35
CA ALA A 147 10.47 -7.66 9.76
C ALA A 147 11.53 -8.19 8.78
N LYS A 148 11.15 -9.01 7.78
CA LYS A 148 12.07 -9.53 6.75
C LYS A 148 12.24 -8.60 5.55
N GLY A 149 11.58 -7.46 5.54
CA GLY A 149 11.73 -6.43 4.52
C GLY A 149 10.86 -6.65 3.27
N GLN A 150 11.12 -5.79 2.29
CA GLN A 150 10.38 -5.58 1.02
C GLN A 150 10.21 -6.84 0.16
N ASP A 151 11.08 -7.84 0.30
CA ASP A 151 11.16 -8.98 -0.62
C ASP A 151 10.09 -10.06 -0.37
N PHE A 152 9.39 -10.01 0.77
CA PHE A 152 8.54 -11.14 1.21
C PHE A 152 7.03 -10.92 1.07
N ILE A 153 6.59 -9.70 0.75
CA ILE A 153 5.17 -9.35 0.65
C ILE A 153 4.52 -9.95 -0.62
N LEU A 154 5.33 -10.38 -1.60
CA LEU A 154 4.85 -10.95 -2.86
C LEU A 154 4.18 -12.34 -2.72
N CYS A 155 4.37 -13.05 -1.60
CA CYS A 155 3.80 -14.37 -1.37
C CYS A 155 2.38 -14.36 -0.75
N ALA A 156 1.67 -13.23 -0.69
CA ALA A 156 0.27 -13.20 -0.29
C ALA A 156 -0.64 -13.70 -1.43
N ARG A 157 -0.75 -15.03 -1.55
CA ARG A 157 -1.84 -15.81 -2.15
C ARG A 157 -2.86 -15.00 -2.95
N LEU A 158 -2.59 -14.81 -4.23
CA LEU A 158 -3.57 -14.46 -5.28
C LEU A 158 -4.46 -15.68 -5.60
N ALA A 159 -5.00 -16.37 -4.59
CA ALA A 159 -5.90 -17.51 -4.76
C ALA A 159 -7.20 -17.31 -3.98
#